data_AF-A0A024GWV7-F1
#
_entry.id   AF-A0A024GWV7-F1
#
_cell.length_a   1.000
_cell.length_b   1.000
_cell.length_c   1.000
_cell.angle_alpha   90.00
_cell.angle_beta   90.00
_cell.angle_gamma   90.00
#
_symmetry.space_group_name_H-M   'P 1'
#
loop_
_entity.id
_entity.type
_entity.pdbx_description
1 polymer ?
#
loop_
_entity_poly.entity_id
_entity_poly.type
_entity_poly.pdbx_seq_one_letter_code
_entity_poly.pdbx_strand_id
1 'polypeptide(L)'
;MAATPMPTTPEPQKRAGTWQLMVDNNKALLMRKTGKDTAYWAAKARAAGIHNDAGLRAWMRDEFGVTGYAQYAVSWEMFGYPDFMLRDADELIDGQYANHPHLRPIADAILTWAAATEGVGIQMRKGYVSLHSRRRKFAQVTRTTNNAVDVTLRFGAAVPGGSVPDALAESRIEAVKTRADDPFTRRVRLTSEDQVDDGLLAILAAALEQNSWQDNQ
;
A
#
# COMPACT_ATOMS: atom_id res chain seq x y z
N MET A 1 -31.41 -17.55 -51.04
CA MET A 1 -31.29 -16.36 -50.17
C MET A 1 -30.82 -16.84 -48.81
N ALA A 2 -29.52 -16.76 -48.55
CA ALA A 2 -28.92 -17.24 -47.30
C ALA A 2 -28.86 -16.08 -46.31
N ALA A 3 -29.31 -16.32 -45.07
CA ALA A 3 -29.35 -15.34 -44.00
C ALA A 3 -27.93 -14.89 -43.61
N THR A 4 -27.72 -13.58 -43.54
CA THR A 4 -26.53 -12.93 -43.01
C THR A 4 -26.33 -13.31 -41.53
N PRO A 5 -25.14 -13.72 -41.08
CA PRO A 5 -24.90 -13.92 -39.66
C PRO A 5 -24.89 -12.57 -38.94
N MET A 6 -25.57 -12.51 -37.80
CA MET A 6 -25.56 -11.38 -36.87
C MET A 6 -24.12 -11.03 -36.44
N PRO A 7 -23.80 -9.75 -36.17
CA PRO A 7 -22.52 -9.38 -35.59
C PRO A 7 -22.41 -9.98 -34.19
N THR A 8 -21.34 -10.74 -33.96
CA THR A 8 -20.92 -11.17 -32.63
C THR A 8 -20.70 -9.92 -31.78
N THR A 9 -21.44 -9.81 -30.67
CA THR A 9 -21.14 -8.85 -29.61
C THR A 9 -19.67 -8.97 -29.24
N PRO A 10 -18.86 -7.90 -29.27
CA PRO A 10 -17.49 -7.99 -28.81
C PRO A 10 -17.52 -8.47 -27.34
N GLU A 11 -16.78 -9.54 -27.05
CA GLU A 11 -16.55 -9.98 -25.67
C GLU A 11 -16.15 -8.76 -24.84
N PRO A 12 -16.65 -8.62 -23.59
CA PRO A 12 -16.20 -7.55 -22.72
C PRO A 12 -14.69 -7.72 -22.56
N GLN A 13 -13.95 -6.82 -23.22
CA GLN A 13 -12.50 -6.76 -23.11
C GLN A 13 -12.18 -6.72 -21.62
N LYS A 14 -11.56 -7.80 -21.11
CA LYS A 14 -11.15 -7.92 -19.71
C LYS A 14 -10.52 -6.59 -19.32
N ARG A 15 -11.24 -5.81 -18.51
CA ARG A 15 -10.69 -4.59 -17.92
C ARG A 15 -9.42 -5.07 -17.22
N ALA A 16 -8.28 -4.43 -17.52
CA ALA A 16 -7.04 -4.71 -16.82
C ALA A 16 -7.35 -4.77 -15.32
N GLY A 17 -6.89 -5.83 -14.63
CA GLY A 17 -7.15 -5.96 -13.19
C GLY A 17 -6.70 -4.70 -12.46
N THR A 18 -7.36 -4.34 -11.36
CA THR A 18 -7.08 -3.10 -10.63
C THR A 18 -5.59 -2.96 -10.27
N TRP A 19 -4.92 -4.08 -9.97
CA TRP A 19 -3.48 -4.12 -9.73
C TRP A 19 -2.65 -3.82 -11.00
N GLN A 20 -3.11 -4.23 -12.19
CA GLN A 20 -2.42 -3.95 -13.45
C GLN A 20 -2.45 -2.45 -13.75
N LEU A 21 -3.58 -1.79 -13.48
CA LEU A 21 -3.69 -0.33 -13.59
C LEU A 21 -2.76 0.39 -12.61
N MET A 22 -2.68 -0.09 -11.37
CA MET A 22 -1.75 0.41 -10.35
C MET A 22 -0.29 0.22 -10.76
N VAL A 23 0.06 -0.93 -11.33
CA VAL A 23 1.39 -1.20 -11.90
C VAL A 23 1.72 -0.21 -13.01
N ASP A 24 0.79 0.01 -13.92
CA ASP A 24 0.98 0.92 -15.06
C ASP A 24 1.14 2.38 -14.59
N ASN A 25 0.37 2.79 -13.59
CA ASN A 25 0.50 4.12 -12.98
C ASN A 25 1.87 4.31 -12.30
N ASN A 26 2.36 3.31 -11.56
CA ASN A 26 3.68 3.38 -10.92
C ASN A 26 4.82 3.40 -11.95
N LYS A 27 4.69 2.66 -13.06
CA LYS A 27 5.60 2.72 -14.21
C LYS A 27 5.61 4.10 -14.84
N ALA A 28 4.44 4.70 -15.07
CA ALA A 28 4.32 6.05 -15.63
C ALA A 28 4.89 7.13 -14.70
N LEU A 29 4.68 6.99 -13.37
CA LEU A 29 5.27 7.87 -12.37
C LEU A 29 6.80 7.79 -12.36
N LEU A 30 7.37 6.58 -12.37
CA LEU A 30 8.81 6.36 -12.46
C LEU A 30 9.39 7.02 -13.72
N MET A 31 8.74 6.80 -14.87
CA MET A 31 9.15 7.41 -16.14
C MET A 31 9.12 8.93 -16.07
N ARG A 32 8.05 9.52 -15.52
CA ARG A 32 7.93 10.98 -15.36
C ARG A 32 8.99 11.56 -14.42
N LYS A 33 9.29 10.88 -13.30
CA LYS A 33 10.26 11.35 -12.29
C LYS A 33 11.71 11.18 -12.73
N THR A 34 12.02 10.13 -13.49
CA THR A 34 13.41 9.72 -13.75
C THR A 34 13.81 9.75 -15.23
N GLY A 35 12.84 9.90 -16.13
CA GLY A 35 13.05 9.80 -17.58
C GLY A 35 13.41 8.39 -18.07
N LYS A 36 13.29 7.37 -17.21
CA LYS A 36 13.68 5.98 -17.48
C LYS A 36 12.59 5.01 -17.00
N ASP A 37 12.46 3.90 -17.69
CA ASP A 37 11.48 2.85 -17.40
C ASP A 37 11.97 1.85 -16.34
N THR A 38 11.10 0.91 -15.97
CA THR A 38 11.42 -0.13 -14.98
C THR A 38 12.53 -1.06 -15.45
N ALA A 39 12.58 -1.38 -16.74
CA ALA A 39 13.61 -2.26 -17.31
C ALA A 39 15.01 -1.66 -17.15
N TYR A 40 15.18 -0.37 -17.44
CA TYR A 40 16.44 0.35 -17.23
C TYR A 40 16.87 0.29 -15.76
N TRP A 41 15.95 0.62 -14.84
CA TRP A 41 16.27 0.67 -13.41
C TRP A 41 16.55 -0.72 -12.84
N ALA A 42 15.81 -1.74 -13.26
CA ALA A 42 16.02 -3.12 -12.86
C ALA A 42 17.38 -3.65 -13.34
N ALA A 43 17.76 -3.35 -14.59
CA ALA A 43 19.09 -3.70 -15.10
C ALA A 43 20.21 -3.01 -14.32
N LYS A 44 20.04 -1.72 -14.02
CA LYS A 44 21.01 -0.94 -13.25
C LYS A 44 21.17 -1.44 -11.81
N ALA A 45 20.07 -1.77 -11.15
CA ALA A 45 20.08 -2.32 -9.79
C ALA A 45 20.72 -3.72 -9.75
N ARG A 46 20.44 -4.58 -10.73
CA ARG A 46 21.12 -5.89 -10.85
C ARG A 46 22.63 -5.72 -11.03
N ALA A 47 23.06 -4.77 -11.87
CA ALA A 47 24.49 -4.47 -12.07
C ALA A 47 25.15 -3.92 -10.79
N ALA A 48 24.39 -3.24 -9.93
CA ALA A 48 24.84 -2.77 -8.63
C ALA A 48 24.83 -3.85 -7.52
N GLY A 49 24.46 -5.10 -7.83
CA GLY A 49 24.43 -6.19 -6.86
C GLY A 49 23.25 -6.12 -5.89
N ILE A 50 22.14 -5.50 -6.29
CA ILE A 50 20.93 -5.44 -5.47
C ILE A 50 20.14 -6.74 -5.63
N HIS A 51 19.83 -7.39 -4.50
CA HIS A 51 19.21 -8.72 -4.47
C HIS A 51 17.89 -8.79 -3.69
N ASN A 52 17.46 -7.70 -3.06
CA ASN A 52 16.20 -7.65 -2.31
C ASN A 52 15.55 -6.27 -2.36
N ASP A 53 14.27 -6.22 -2.00
CA ASP A 53 13.44 -5.01 -2.03
C ASP A 53 13.94 -3.89 -1.12
N ALA A 54 14.37 -4.22 0.09
CA ALA A 54 14.85 -3.22 1.04
C ALA A 54 16.12 -2.53 0.52
N GLY A 55 17.06 -3.31 0.00
CA GLY A 55 18.28 -2.84 -0.64
C GLY A 55 17.99 -1.99 -1.88
N LEU A 56 17.03 -2.40 -2.71
CA LEU A 56 16.61 -1.62 -3.88
C LEU A 56 16.08 -0.24 -3.49
N ARG A 57 15.18 -0.18 -2.50
CA ARG A 57 14.60 1.08 -2.05
C ARG A 57 15.61 1.99 -1.40
N ALA A 58 16.53 1.44 -0.61
CA ALA A 58 17.62 2.23 -0.02
C ALA A 58 18.53 2.80 -1.11
N TRP A 59 19.00 1.93 -2.01
CA TRP A 59 19.87 2.32 -3.12
C TRP A 59 19.24 3.37 -4.04
N MET A 60 17.97 3.20 -4.44
CA MET A 60 17.29 4.18 -5.31
C MET A 60 17.11 5.55 -4.65
N ARG A 61 16.86 5.57 -3.33
CA ARG A 61 16.73 6.81 -2.56
C ARG A 61 18.09 7.48 -2.38
N ASP A 62 19.08 6.74 -1.92
CA ASP A 62 20.35 7.29 -1.45
C ASP A 62 21.22 7.72 -2.64
N GLU A 63 21.21 6.97 -3.74
CA GLU A 63 22.05 7.25 -4.92
C GLU A 63 21.36 8.15 -5.96
N PHE A 64 20.01 8.14 -6.03
CA PHE A 64 19.28 8.80 -7.11
C PHE A 64 18.12 9.70 -6.63
N GLY A 65 17.86 9.78 -5.33
CA GLY A 65 16.74 10.57 -4.79
C GLY A 65 15.36 10.07 -5.22
N VAL A 66 15.26 8.86 -5.77
CA VAL A 66 13.98 8.30 -6.22
C VAL A 66 13.32 7.65 -5.02
N THR A 67 12.17 8.19 -4.61
CA THR A 67 11.41 7.71 -3.44
C THR A 67 9.97 7.35 -3.79
N GLY A 68 9.32 6.65 -2.86
CA GLY A 68 7.89 6.34 -2.92
C GLY A 68 7.53 5.39 -4.07
N TYR A 69 6.36 5.62 -4.66
CA TYR A 69 5.71 4.71 -5.61
C TYR A 69 6.54 4.32 -6.84
N ALA A 70 7.48 5.18 -7.26
CA ALA A 70 8.38 4.89 -8.37
C ALA A 70 9.31 3.68 -8.09
N GLN A 71 9.72 3.47 -6.84
CA GLN A 71 10.58 2.36 -6.45
C GLN A 71 9.88 1.00 -6.60
N TYR A 72 8.56 0.95 -6.36
CA TYR A 72 7.80 -0.29 -6.41
C TYR A 72 7.66 -0.86 -7.82
N ALA A 73 7.56 0.01 -8.82
CA ALA A 73 7.55 -0.42 -10.22
C ALA A 73 8.84 -1.18 -10.60
N VAL A 74 9.99 -0.75 -10.06
CA VAL A 74 11.30 -1.40 -10.28
C VAL A 74 11.41 -2.69 -9.48
N SER A 75 10.91 -2.69 -8.24
CA SER A 75 10.83 -3.88 -7.38
C SER A 75 10.07 -5.02 -8.07
N TRP A 76 8.88 -4.74 -8.60
CA TRP A 76 8.08 -5.77 -9.27
C TRP A 76 8.72 -6.31 -10.56
N GLU A 77 9.45 -5.45 -11.30
CA GLU A 77 10.25 -5.87 -12.46
C GLU A 77 11.42 -6.80 -12.06
N MET A 78 11.95 -6.63 -10.84
CA MET A 78 13.09 -7.40 -10.36
C MET A 78 12.70 -8.71 -9.68
N PHE A 79 11.69 -8.68 -8.83
CA PHE A 79 11.38 -9.75 -7.87
C PHE A 79 10.03 -10.41 -8.13
N GLY A 80 9.25 -9.92 -9.09
CA GLY A 80 7.89 -10.38 -9.36
C GLY A 80 6.85 -9.71 -8.47
N TYR A 81 5.59 -10.08 -8.69
CA TYR A 81 4.47 -9.54 -7.91
C TYR A 81 4.30 -10.32 -6.60
N PRO A 82 3.89 -9.64 -5.52
CA PRO A 82 3.50 -10.31 -4.28
C PRO A 82 2.36 -11.31 -4.50
N ASP A 83 2.45 -12.49 -3.86
CA ASP A 83 1.49 -13.59 -4.03
C ASP A 83 0.02 -13.21 -3.77
N PHE A 84 -0.23 -12.30 -2.83
CA PHE A 84 -1.59 -11.87 -2.51
C PHE A 84 -2.26 -11.12 -3.67
N MET A 85 -1.51 -10.60 -4.65
CA MET A 85 -2.07 -9.91 -5.82
C MET A 85 -2.55 -10.88 -6.91
N LEU A 86 -2.47 -12.21 -6.70
CA LEU A 86 -2.62 -13.19 -7.78
C LEU A 86 -4.01 -13.85 -7.94
N ARG A 87 -5.01 -13.68 -7.05
CA ARG A 87 -6.46 -13.91 -7.38
C ARG A 87 -7.51 -13.70 -6.29
N ASP A 88 -7.32 -14.17 -5.05
CA ASP A 88 -8.40 -14.17 -4.04
C ASP A 88 -8.56 -12.85 -3.27
N ALA A 89 -7.52 -12.01 -3.28
CA ALA A 89 -7.57 -10.70 -2.65
C ALA A 89 -8.39 -9.69 -3.46
N ASP A 90 -8.42 -9.86 -4.79
CA ASP A 90 -9.05 -8.93 -5.74
C ASP A 90 -10.57 -8.84 -5.52
N GLU A 91 -11.28 -9.97 -5.37
CA GLU A 91 -12.73 -9.96 -5.15
C GLU A 91 -13.11 -9.29 -3.82
N LEU A 92 -12.31 -9.50 -2.77
CA LEU A 92 -12.58 -8.91 -1.45
C LEU A 92 -12.36 -7.40 -1.44
N ILE A 93 -11.31 -6.90 -2.08
CA ILE A 93 -11.03 -5.46 -2.14
C ILE A 93 -11.95 -4.76 -3.16
N ASP A 94 -12.26 -5.40 -4.28
CA ASP A 94 -13.23 -4.89 -5.25
C ASP A 94 -14.61 -4.76 -4.58
N GLY A 95 -15.02 -5.77 -3.80
CA GLY A 95 -16.24 -5.72 -3.01
C GLY A 95 -16.30 -4.58 -1.99
N GLN A 96 -15.18 -4.19 -1.37
CA GLN A 96 -15.12 -3.08 -0.41
C GLN A 96 -15.41 -1.71 -1.06
N TYR A 97 -15.04 -1.55 -2.34
CA TYR A 97 -15.05 -0.27 -3.06
C TYR A 97 -15.98 -0.25 -4.29
N ALA A 98 -16.75 -1.31 -4.55
CA ALA A 98 -17.62 -1.42 -5.72
C ALA A 98 -18.55 -0.19 -5.92
N ASN A 99 -19.09 0.34 -4.82
CA ASN A 99 -19.98 1.52 -4.82
C ASN A 99 -19.22 2.85 -4.59
N HIS A 100 -17.92 2.80 -4.35
CA HIS A 100 -17.07 3.96 -4.02
C HIS A 100 -15.70 3.86 -4.73
N PRO A 101 -15.67 3.70 -6.07
CA PRO A 101 -14.43 3.43 -6.81
C PRO A 101 -13.42 4.58 -6.70
N HIS A 102 -13.88 5.81 -6.45
CA HIS A 102 -13.00 6.98 -6.26
C HIS A 102 -12.12 6.91 -4.99
N LEU A 103 -12.48 6.09 -4.00
CA LEU A 103 -11.65 5.88 -2.79
C LEU A 103 -10.67 4.71 -2.93
N ARG A 104 -10.85 3.88 -3.96
CA ARG A 104 -10.03 2.69 -4.17
C ARG A 104 -8.53 3.00 -4.34
N PRO A 105 -8.13 4.07 -5.08
CA PRO A 105 -6.71 4.41 -5.22
C PRO A 105 -5.99 4.62 -3.88
N ILE A 106 -6.68 5.14 -2.85
CA ILE A 106 -6.11 5.31 -1.50
C ILE A 106 -5.72 3.95 -0.91
N ALA A 107 -6.62 2.96 -1.02
CA ALA A 107 -6.36 1.62 -0.50
C ALA A 107 -5.23 0.93 -1.27
N ASP A 108 -5.24 1.03 -2.60
CA ASP A 108 -4.21 0.45 -3.46
C ASP A 108 -2.82 1.03 -3.16
N ALA A 109 -2.75 2.34 -2.95
CA ALA A 109 -1.53 3.04 -2.58
C ALA A 109 -0.96 2.57 -1.23
N ILE A 110 -1.82 2.30 -0.23
CA ILE A 110 -1.40 1.75 1.06
C ILE A 110 -0.99 0.27 0.94
N LEU A 111 -1.73 -0.52 0.17
CA LEU A 111 -1.43 -1.94 -0.05
C LEU A 111 -0.11 -2.13 -0.80
N THR A 112 0.18 -1.25 -1.75
CA THR A 112 1.47 -1.20 -2.43
C THR A 112 2.62 -0.98 -1.45
N TRP A 113 2.48 0.00 -0.55
CA TRP A 113 3.49 0.23 0.49
C TRP A 113 3.67 -0.99 1.39
N ALA A 114 2.55 -1.58 1.84
CA ALA A 114 2.56 -2.73 2.72
C ALA A 114 3.24 -3.95 2.06
N ALA A 115 2.97 -4.18 0.78
CA ALA A 115 3.50 -5.31 0.02
C ALA A 115 5.03 -5.30 -0.11
N ALA A 116 5.60 -4.10 -0.18
CA ALA A 116 7.02 -3.90 -0.41
C ALA A 116 7.80 -3.53 0.87
N THR A 117 7.12 -3.49 2.02
CA THR A 117 7.72 -3.22 3.32
C THR A 117 7.95 -4.55 4.04
N GLU A 118 9.22 -4.86 4.33
CA GLU A 118 9.58 -6.07 5.06
C GLU A 118 8.88 -6.11 6.43
N GLY A 119 8.38 -7.28 6.81
CA GLY A 119 7.74 -7.49 8.11
C GLY A 119 6.26 -7.11 8.15
N VAL A 120 5.69 -6.64 7.03
CA VAL A 120 4.24 -6.40 6.90
C VAL A 120 3.54 -7.61 6.28
N GLY A 121 2.62 -8.20 7.02
CA GLY A 121 1.62 -9.14 6.50
C GLY A 121 0.33 -8.40 6.14
N ILE A 122 -0.24 -8.70 4.97
CA ILE A 122 -1.53 -8.16 4.52
C ILE A 122 -2.60 -9.23 4.71
N GLN A 123 -3.71 -8.85 5.32
CA GLN A 123 -4.88 -9.71 5.43
C GLN A 123 -6.13 -8.99 4.95
N MET A 124 -6.63 -9.43 3.79
CA MET A 124 -7.87 -8.92 3.20
C MET A 124 -9.09 -9.47 3.97
N ARG A 125 -10.04 -8.60 4.32
CA ARG A 125 -11.33 -8.97 4.93
C ARG A 125 -12.47 -8.35 4.12
N LYS A 126 -13.70 -8.79 4.35
CA LYS A 126 -14.87 -8.31 3.58
C LYS A 126 -15.11 -6.79 3.66
N GLY A 127 -14.75 -6.15 4.79
CA GLY A 127 -15.05 -4.73 5.03
C GLY A 127 -13.82 -3.85 5.29
N TYR A 128 -12.62 -4.43 5.32
CA TYR A 128 -11.39 -3.72 5.63
C TYR A 128 -10.17 -4.55 5.23
N VAL A 129 -8.99 -3.93 5.28
CA VAL A 129 -7.71 -4.63 5.17
C VAL A 129 -6.95 -4.49 6.48
N SER A 130 -6.45 -5.59 7.03
CA SER A 130 -5.55 -5.57 8.18
C SER A 130 -4.09 -5.59 7.73
N LEU A 131 -3.26 -4.78 8.38
CA LEU A 131 -1.80 -4.85 8.26
C LEU A 131 -1.22 -5.39 9.57
N HIS A 132 -0.37 -6.40 9.43
CA HIS A 132 0.21 -7.15 10.53
C HIS A 132 1.72 -6.97 10.55
N SER A 133 2.29 -6.77 11.73
CA SER A 133 3.70 -7.00 11.94
C SER A 133 3.93 -8.49 12.14
N ARG A 134 5.19 -8.90 12.32
CA ARG A 134 5.52 -10.26 12.77
C ARG A 134 4.84 -10.67 14.08
N ARG A 135 4.47 -9.70 14.93
CA ARG A 135 3.87 -9.96 16.25
C ARG A 135 2.35 -9.83 16.27
N ARG A 136 1.81 -8.77 15.68
CA ARG A 136 0.38 -8.43 15.81
C ARG A 136 -0.10 -7.48 14.73
N LYS A 137 -1.42 -7.36 14.59
CA LYS A 137 -2.04 -6.32 13.79
C LYS A 137 -1.65 -4.93 14.32
N PHE A 138 -1.09 -4.10 13.46
CA PHE A 138 -0.67 -2.74 13.80
C PHE A 138 -1.49 -1.66 13.10
N ALA A 139 -2.11 -1.97 11.96
CA ALA A 139 -2.99 -1.04 11.27
C ALA A 139 -4.21 -1.73 10.64
N GLN A 140 -5.26 -0.94 10.39
CA GLN A 140 -6.42 -1.34 9.62
C GLN A 140 -6.78 -0.23 8.62
N VAL A 141 -6.92 -0.59 7.35
CA VAL A 141 -7.40 0.29 6.28
C VAL A 141 -8.88 0.02 6.09
N THR A 142 -9.72 1.02 6.26
CA THR A 142 -11.19 0.85 6.21
C THR A 142 -11.83 2.02 5.50
N ARG A 143 -12.71 1.73 4.53
CA ARG A 143 -13.66 2.71 4.03
C ARG A 143 -14.71 2.99 5.10
N THR A 144 -14.49 3.99 5.92
CA THR A 144 -15.37 4.30 7.07
C THR A 144 -16.55 5.17 6.69
N THR A 145 -16.44 5.95 5.61
CA THR A 145 -17.53 6.78 5.09
C THR A 145 -17.63 6.66 3.57
N ASN A 146 -18.59 7.35 2.97
CA ASN A 146 -18.73 7.37 1.51
C ASN A 146 -17.61 8.13 0.79
N ASN A 147 -16.85 8.98 1.52
CA ASN A 147 -15.86 9.90 0.95
C ASN A 147 -14.48 9.79 1.64
N ALA A 148 -14.26 8.79 2.49
CA ALA A 148 -13.01 8.66 3.21
C ALA A 148 -12.62 7.21 3.52
N VAL A 149 -11.31 6.98 3.51
CA VAL A 149 -10.64 5.79 4.04
C VAL A 149 -9.93 6.21 5.33
N ASP A 150 -10.20 5.52 6.43
CA ASP A 150 -9.44 5.69 7.66
C ASP A 150 -8.40 4.59 7.77
N VAL A 151 -7.18 4.99 8.14
CA VAL A 151 -6.13 4.10 8.61
C VAL A 151 -6.11 4.16 10.13
N THR A 152 -6.68 3.17 10.81
CA THR A 152 -6.59 3.09 12.27
C THR A 152 -5.31 2.37 12.68
N LEU A 153 -4.69 2.84 13.75
CA LEU A 153 -3.32 2.50 14.14
C LEU A 153 -3.26 2.09 15.61
N ARG A 154 -2.54 0.99 15.88
CA ARG A 154 -2.01 0.68 17.20
C ARG A 154 -0.69 1.41 17.36
N PHE A 155 -0.70 2.58 18.00
CA PHE A 155 0.45 3.49 17.96
C PHE A 155 0.57 4.37 19.21
N GLY A 156 1.79 4.80 19.53
CA GLY A 156 2.09 5.66 20.67
C GLY A 156 1.79 4.97 21.99
N ALA A 157 1.12 5.67 22.91
CA ALA A 157 0.81 5.17 24.25
C ALA A 157 -0.06 3.89 24.28
N ALA A 158 -0.69 3.51 23.16
CA ALA A 158 -1.40 2.23 23.02
C ALA A 158 -0.44 1.03 22.83
N VAL A 159 0.86 1.28 22.70
CA VAL A 159 1.91 0.28 22.65
C VAL A 159 2.76 0.40 23.93
N PRO A 160 3.01 -0.70 24.67
CA PRO A 160 3.94 -0.68 25.80
C PRO A 160 5.31 -0.12 25.36
N GLY A 161 5.82 0.88 26.09
CA GLY A 161 7.06 1.58 25.75
C GLY A 161 7.01 2.45 24.48
N GLY A 162 5.85 2.54 23.82
CA GLY A 162 5.67 3.34 22.61
C GLY A 162 5.42 4.83 22.91
N SER A 163 6.05 5.70 22.14
CA SER A 163 5.78 7.14 22.12
C SER A 163 5.44 7.57 20.69
N VAL A 164 4.75 8.70 20.55
CA VAL A 164 4.63 9.35 19.24
C VAL A 164 5.82 10.28 19.12
N PRO A 165 6.72 10.13 18.12
CA PRO A 165 7.79 11.10 17.90
C PRO A 165 7.23 12.50 17.76
N ASP A 166 7.87 13.53 18.34
CA ASP A 166 7.34 14.91 18.32
C ASP A 166 7.09 15.43 16.90
N ALA A 167 7.95 15.07 15.94
CA ALA A 167 7.78 15.38 14.52
C ALA A 167 6.51 14.75 13.89
N LEU A 168 5.98 13.67 14.48
CA LEU A 168 4.72 13.05 14.11
C LEU A 168 3.57 13.44 15.06
N ALA A 169 3.84 14.08 16.20
CA ALA A 169 2.83 14.51 17.16
C ALA A 169 2.03 15.72 16.68
N GLU A 170 2.63 16.58 15.85
CA GLU A 170 1.96 17.68 15.13
C GLU A 170 1.25 17.23 13.84
N SER A 171 1.22 15.92 13.55
CA SER A 171 0.69 15.39 12.30
C SER A 171 -0.85 15.27 12.28
N ARG A 172 -1.38 14.95 11.10
CA ARG A 172 -2.75 14.52 10.79
C ARG A 172 -3.28 13.28 11.54
N ILE A 173 -2.63 12.86 12.62
CA ILE A 173 -3.07 11.76 13.48
C ILE A 173 -4.15 12.26 14.44
N GLU A 174 -5.33 11.67 14.35
CA GLU A 174 -6.45 11.95 15.23
C GLU A 174 -6.59 10.86 16.29
N ALA A 175 -6.95 11.24 17.52
CA ALA A 175 -7.39 10.29 18.52
C ALA A 175 -8.78 9.73 18.15
N VAL A 176 -8.95 8.42 18.31
CA VAL A 176 -10.24 7.74 18.11
C VAL A 176 -10.79 7.34 19.47
N LYS A 177 -12.05 7.67 19.72
CA LYS A 177 -12.76 7.16 20.89
C LYS A 177 -13.09 5.69 20.65
N THR A 178 -12.37 4.81 21.33
CA THR A 178 -12.56 3.37 21.29
C THR A 178 -12.91 2.84 22.68
N ARG A 179 -13.11 1.52 22.80
CA ARG A 179 -13.23 0.86 24.11
C ARG A 179 -11.89 0.94 24.85
N ALA A 180 -11.92 0.86 26.18
CA ALA A 180 -10.72 1.06 27.01
C ALA A 180 -9.57 0.08 26.69
N ASP A 181 -9.91 -1.11 26.19
CA ASP A 181 -8.99 -2.19 25.83
C ASP A 181 -8.67 -2.24 24.33
N ASP A 182 -9.27 -1.37 23.51
CA ASP A 182 -9.04 -1.35 22.07
C ASP A 182 -7.72 -0.63 21.75
N PRO A 183 -6.72 -1.32 21.18
CA PRO A 183 -5.42 -0.75 20.92
C PRO A 183 -5.40 0.23 19.72
N PHE A 184 -6.45 0.29 18.89
CA PHE A 184 -6.53 1.16 17.71
C PHE A 184 -7.06 2.56 18.05
N THR A 185 -6.37 3.24 18.96
CA THR A 185 -6.79 4.54 19.52
C THR A 185 -6.39 5.75 18.67
N ARG A 186 -5.75 5.52 17.53
CA ARG A 186 -5.28 6.56 16.61
C ARG A 186 -5.78 6.29 15.20
N ARG A 187 -6.06 7.34 14.43
CA ARG A 187 -6.36 7.23 13.01
C ARG A 187 -5.69 8.32 12.19
N VAL A 188 -5.51 8.04 10.91
CA VAL A 188 -5.33 9.04 9.88
C VAL A 188 -6.47 8.90 8.88
N ARG A 189 -7.20 9.99 8.63
CA ARG A 189 -8.28 10.03 7.64
C ARG A 189 -7.74 10.49 6.29
N LEU A 190 -8.11 9.77 5.23
CA LEU A 190 -7.70 10.01 3.85
C LEU A 190 -8.93 10.23 2.98
N THR A 191 -8.92 11.31 2.20
CA THR A 191 -9.98 11.66 1.24
C THR A 191 -9.49 11.68 -0.21
N SER A 192 -8.18 11.58 -0.43
CA SER A 192 -7.56 11.52 -1.76
C SER A 192 -6.27 10.69 -1.73
N GLU A 193 -5.86 10.22 -2.90
CA GLU A 193 -4.62 9.44 -3.07
C GLU A 193 -3.37 10.26 -2.78
N ASP A 194 -3.36 11.55 -3.08
CA ASP A 194 -2.21 12.45 -2.83
C ASP A 194 -1.84 12.56 -1.35
N GLN A 195 -2.78 12.25 -0.47
CA GLN A 195 -2.55 12.18 0.97
C GLN A 195 -1.87 10.87 1.41
N VAL A 196 -1.62 9.93 0.50
CA VAL A 196 -0.74 8.79 0.76
C VAL A 196 0.71 9.21 0.49
N ASP A 197 1.13 10.21 1.27
CA ASP A 197 2.41 10.92 1.18
C ASP A 197 3.48 10.31 2.11
N ASP A 198 4.71 10.81 2.01
CA ASP A 198 5.84 10.36 2.84
C ASP A 198 5.53 10.49 4.35
N GLY A 199 4.68 11.44 4.74
CA GLY A 199 4.21 11.61 6.11
C GLY A 199 3.36 10.44 6.59
N LEU A 200 2.34 10.03 5.82
CA LEU A 200 1.55 8.84 6.13
C LEU A 200 2.42 7.57 6.15
N LEU A 201 3.32 7.43 5.18
CA LEU A 201 4.19 6.25 5.10
C LEU A 201 5.16 6.18 6.30
N ALA A 202 5.67 7.32 6.78
CA ALA A 202 6.47 7.40 8.00
C ALA A 202 5.66 6.98 9.25
N ILE A 203 4.40 7.39 9.34
CA ILE A 203 3.50 6.98 10.44
C ILE A 203 3.28 5.47 10.42
N LEU A 204 2.99 4.89 9.26
CA LEU A 204 2.81 3.44 9.09
C LEU A 204 4.09 2.67 9.44
N ALA A 205 5.26 3.16 9.04
CA ALA A 205 6.55 2.57 9.38
C ALA A 205 6.83 2.62 10.89
N ALA A 206 6.60 3.76 11.54
CA ALA A 206 6.76 3.89 13.00
C ALA A 206 5.79 2.98 13.77
N ALA A 207 4.55 2.88 13.30
CA ALA A 207 3.59 1.93 13.86
C ALA A 207 4.05 0.48 13.65
N LEU A 208 4.55 0.11 12.48
CA LEU A 208 5.11 -1.22 12.24
C LEU A 208 6.25 -1.53 13.22
N GLU A 209 7.21 -0.62 13.39
CA GLU A 209 8.37 -0.80 14.26
C GLU A 209 7.95 -1.03 15.72
N GLN A 210 7.13 -0.13 16.30
CA GLN A 210 6.59 -0.27 17.65
C GLN A 210 5.83 -1.60 17.85
N ASN A 211 5.28 -2.12 16.76
CA ASN A 211 4.54 -3.35 16.79
C ASN A 211 5.35 -4.61 16.43
N SER A 212 6.64 -4.50 16.12
CA SER A 212 7.49 -5.61 15.68
C SER A 212 8.40 -6.17 16.76
N TRP A 213 8.77 -5.38 17.78
CA TRP A 213 9.64 -5.83 18.88
C TRP A 213 8.91 -6.76 19.87
N GLN A 214 9.66 -7.74 20.40
CA GLN A 214 9.27 -8.53 21.57
C GLN A 214 9.63 -7.72 22.82
N ASP A 215 8.70 -7.61 23.76
CA ASP A 215 9.05 -7.14 25.10
C ASP A 215 9.96 -8.21 25.70
N ASN A 216 11.25 -7.93 25.87
CA ASN A 216 12.10 -8.74 26.74
C ASN A 216 11.55 -8.58 28.15
N GLN A 217 10.76 -9.57 28.58
CA GLN A 217 10.49 -9.84 30.00
C GLN A 217 11.73 -10.45 30.63
#